data_AF-A0A401TXH4-F1
#
_entry.id   AF-A0A401TXH4-F1
#
_cell.length_a   1.000
_cell.length_b   1.000
_cell.length_c   1.000
_cell.angle_alpha   90.00
_cell.angle_beta   90.00
_cell.angle_gamma   90.00
#
_symmetry.space_group_name_H-M   'P 1'
#
loop_
_entity.id
_entity.type
_entity.pdbx_description
1 polymer ?
#
loop_
_entity_poly.entity_id
_entity_poly.type
_entity_poly.pdbx_seq_one_letter_code
_entity_poly.pdbx_strand_id
1 'polypeptide(L)'
;VKKPGGLYIIGSERHESRRIDNQLRGRSGRQGDPGRSKFFLSLEDDLMRIFGSDRLDSMLQRLGLQEGEAIIHPWINKALEKAQQKVEARNFDIRKNLLKFDNVQNDQRKVIFDQRVDLMKDDSVVETVTDMRHAFVEDVVAKHIPEHAYAEQWDTAGLKEELKRVLDVDLPVDEWAKEEGIADEELLNRIENHVDERMAAKVAQWGPDVMR
;
A
#
# COMPACT_ATOMS: atom_id res chain seq x y z
N VAL A 1 28.01 -11.45 39.36
CA VAL A 1 29.36 -11.96 39.70
C VAL A 1 29.78 -11.37 41.04
N LYS A 2 30.22 -12.16 42.05
CA LYS A 2 30.45 -11.70 43.44
C LYS A 2 31.85 -11.08 43.73
N LYS A 3 32.77 -11.03 42.74
CA LYS A 3 34.02 -10.22 42.56
C LYS A 3 34.93 -10.93 41.50
N PRO A 4 35.88 -10.28 40.78
CA PRO A 4 35.98 -8.88 40.40
C PRO A 4 35.33 -8.57 39.04
N GLY A 5 34.86 -7.34 38.88
CA GLY A 5 34.55 -6.69 37.59
C GLY A 5 33.13 -6.87 37.05
N GLY A 6 32.51 -8.03 37.24
CA GLY A 6 31.21 -8.31 36.65
C GLY A 6 31.27 -9.02 35.29
N LEU A 7 30.13 -9.07 34.59
CA LEU A 7 30.13 -9.55 33.20
C LEU A 7 30.81 -8.51 32.30
N TYR A 8 31.83 -8.94 31.55
CA TYR A 8 32.51 -8.13 30.55
C TYR A 8 32.00 -8.49 29.16
N ILE A 9 31.33 -7.54 28.51
CA ILE A 9 30.81 -7.69 27.16
C ILE A 9 31.83 -7.13 26.17
N ILE A 10 32.21 -7.94 25.19
CA ILE A 10 33.04 -7.54 24.07
C ILE A 10 32.17 -7.50 22.82
N GLY A 11 32.04 -6.32 22.23
CA GLY A 11 31.57 -6.21 20.85
C GLY A 11 32.78 -6.28 19.93
N SER A 12 32.84 -7.27 19.04
CA SER A 12 33.87 -7.37 18.00
C SER A 12 33.76 -6.23 16.98
N GLU A 13 32.52 -5.79 16.74
CA GLU A 13 32.15 -4.78 15.76
C GLU A 13 31.00 -3.92 16.32
N ARG A 14 30.57 -2.95 15.52
CA ARG A 14 29.40 -2.10 15.80
C ARG A 14 28.34 -2.34 14.75
N HIS A 15 27.12 -2.60 15.18
CA HIS A 15 26.01 -2.74 14.27
C HIS A 15 25.63 -1.36 13.69
N GLU A 16 25.09 -1.33 12.47
CA GLU A 16 24.48 -0.13 11.91
C GLU A 16 23.41 0.52 12.81
N SER A 17 22.70 -0.29 13.61
CA SER A 17 21.71 0.19 14.56
C SER A 17 22.28 0.22 15.97
N ARG A 18 22.29 1.40 16.56
CA ARG A 18 22.73 1.62 17.94
C ARG A 18 21.86 0.85 18.94
N ARG A 19 20.60 0.57 18.58
CA ARG A 19 19.68 -0.20 19.41
C ARG A 19 20.21 -1.61 19.67
N ILE A 20 20.80 -2.27 18.68
CA ILE A 20 21.32 -3.65 18.81
C ILE A 20 22.60 -3.64 19.67
N ASP A 21 23.48 -2.66 19.47
CA ASP A 21 24.64 -2.46 20.34
C ASP A 21 24.24 -2.23 21.80
N ASN A 22 23.19 -1.43 22.03
CA ASN A 22 22.65 -1.17 23.36
C ASN A 22 22.07 -2.43 24.00
N GLN A 23 21.40 -3.28 23.21
CA GLN A 23 20.91 -4.58 23.69
C GLN A 23 22.08 -5.48 24.14
N LEU A 24 23.17 -5.53 23.37
CA LEU A 24 24.36 -6.29 23.73
C LEU A 24 25.00 -5.75 25.01
N ARG A 25 25.20 -4.43 25.10
CA ARG A 25 25.73 -3.75 26.30
C ARG A 25 24.88 -4.01 27.55
N GLY A 26 23.56 -3.96 27.40
CA GLY A 26 22.58 -4.18 28.48
C GLY A 26 22.51 -5.61 29.02
N ARG A 27 23.29 -6.54 28.47
CA ARG A 27 23.47 -7.88 29.06
C ARG A 27 24.35 -7.84 30.31
N SER A 28 25.23 -6.85 30.43
CA SER A 28 26.00 -6.57 31.66
C SER A 28 25.30 -5.53 32.54
N GLY A 29 25.65 -5.46 33.83
CA GLY A 29 25.18 -4.38 34.70
C GLY A 29 23.73 -4.50 35.20
N ARG A 30 23.14 -5.70 35.15
CA ARG A 30 21.72 -5.91 35.51
C ARG A 30 21.49 -5.75 37.00
N GLN A 31 20.39 -5.09 37.38
CA GLN A 31 20.01 -4.88 38.79
C GLN A 31 21.10 -4.22 39.65
N GLY A 32 21.98 -3.41 39.05
CA GLY A 32 23.09 -2.78 39.76
C GLY A 32 24.32 -3.67 39.95
N ASP A 33 24.32 -4.89 39.38
CA ASP A 33 25.51 -5.73 39.35
C ASP A 33 26.69 -4.99 38.67
N PRO A 34 27.94 -5.22 39.11
CA PRO A 34 29.09 -4.77 38.35
C PRO A 34 29.07 -5.34 36.92
N GLY A 35 29.53 -4.56 35.95
CA GLY A 35 29.62 -4.97 34.56
C GLY A 35 30.38 -3.94 33.74
N ARG A 36 30.98 -4.37 32.62
CA ARG A 36 31.67 -3.48 31.69
C ARG A 36 31.40 -3.93 30.27
N SER A 37 31.39 -2.99 29.34
CA SER A 37 31.31 -3.29 27.91
C SER A 37 32.41 -2.54 27.17
N LYS A 38 33.10 -3.21 26.24
CA LYS A 38 34.02 -2.58 25.31
C LYS A 38 33.71 -3.07 23.90
N PHE A 39 33.69 -2.13 22.97
CA PHE A 39 33.49 -2.42 21.56
C PHE A 39 34.78 -2.12 20.83
N PHE A 40 35.14 -3.03 19.94
CA PHE A 40 36.22 -2.87 18.99
C PHE A 40 35.61 -2.56 17.62
N LEU A 41 36.40 -1.92 16.77
CA LEU A 41 36.02 -1.54 15.44
C LEU A 41 37.30 -1.47 14.61
N SER A 42 37.27 -2.05 13.42
CA SER A 42 38.29 -1.87 12.39
C SER A 42 37.89 -0.74 11.44
N LEU A 43 38.88 -0.09 10.83
CA LEU A 43 38.63 0.81 9.70
C LEU A 43 38.07 0.07 8.48
N GLU A 44 38.32 -1.25 8.41
CA GLU A 44 37.86 -2.12 7.32
C GLU A 44 36.40 -2.61 7.51
N ASP A 45 35.80 -2.39 8.68
CA ASP A 45 34.44 -2.85 8.97
C ASP A 45 33.42 -2.14 8.09
N ASP A 46 32.30 -2.79 7.76
CA ASP A 46 31.27 -2.25 6.88
C ASP A 46 30.75 -0.87 7.30
N LEU A 47 30.54 -0.68 8.61
CA LEU A 47 30.11 0.61 9.15
C LEU A 47 31.18 1.69 8.94
N MET A 48 32.47 1.34 9.05
CA MET A 48 33.55 2.26 8.73
C MET A 48 33.75 2.41 7.23
N ARG A 49 33.43 1.43 6.39
CA ARG A 49 33.50 1.57 4.92
C ARG A 49 32.43 2.53 4.37
N ILE A 50 31.23 2.53 4.97
CA ILE A 50 30.14 3.42 4.55
C ILE A 50 30.42 4.89 4.93
N PHE A 51 31.20 5.14 5.99
CA PHE A 51 31.38 6.48 6.59
C PHE A 51 32.83 6.98 6.64
N GLY A 52 33.76 6.07 6.78
CA GLY A 52 35.20 6.22 6.63
C GLY A 52 35.55 6.36 5.16
N SER A 53 35.30 7.55 4.63
CA SER A 53 35.96 8.00 3.41
C SER A 53 37.49 7.87 3.54
N ASP A 54 38.21 7.84 2.42
CA ASP A 54 39.67 8.01 2.30
C ASP A 54 40.25 9.16 3.17
N ARG A 55 39.40 10.13 3.49
CA ARG A 55 39.70 11.29 4.34
C ARG A 55 39.96 10.96 5.81
N LEU A 56 39.33 9.90 6.33
CA LEU A 56 39.52 9.45 7.71
C LEU A 56 40.86 8.71 7.83
N ASP A 57 41.16 7.85 6.86
CA ASP A 57 42.39 7.08 6.80
C ASP A 57 43.62 7.99 6.63
N SER A 58 43.55 8.95 5.70
CA SER A 58 44.60 9.96 5.50
C SER A 58 44.81 10.89 6.72
N MET A 59 43.76 11.16 7.50
CA MET A 59 43.88 11.96 8.73
C MET A 59 44.54 11.16 9.86
N LEU A 60 44.26 9.86 9.97
CA LEU A 60 44.87 8.97 10.97
C LEU A 60 46.35 8.71 10.66
N GLN A 61 46.70 8.52 9.38
CA GLN A 61 48.11 8.45 8.94
C GLN A 61 48.88 9.73 9.26
N ARG A 62 48.28 10.91 9.07
CA ARG A 62 48.90 12.21 9.41
C ARG A 62 49.07 12.44 10.91
N LEU A 63 48.27 11.78 11.75
CA LEU A 63 48.40 11.83 13.20
C LEU A 63 49.59 10.99 13.71
N GLY A 64 50.30 10.27 12.83
CA GLY A 64 51.52 9.54 13.17
C GLY A 64 51.29 8.27 13.99
N LEU A 65 50.07 7.72 13.94
CA LEU A 65 49.71 6.49 14.63
C LEU A 65 50.38 5.29 13.97
N GLN A 66 50.99 4.42 14.78
CA GLN A 66 51.71 3.26 14.28
C GLN A 66 50.80 2.04 14.12
N GLU A 67 51.16 1.15 13.20
CA GLU A 67 50.45 -0.11 12.97
C GLU A 67 50.47 -0.96 14.25
N GLY A 68 49.28 -1.34 14.75
CA GLY A 68 49.11 -2.08 16.00
C GLY A 68 48.79 -1.24 17.24
N GLU A 69 48.75 0.10 17.15
CA GLU A 69 48.33 0.95 18.27
C GLU A 69 46.80 1.07 18.40
N ALA A 70 46.30 0.90 19.61
CA ALA A 70 44.88 1.08 19.91
C ALA A 70 44.53 2.58 19.95
N ILE A 71 43.75 3.04 18.98
CA ILE A 71 43.28 4.42 18.92
C ILE A 71 42.09 4.59 19.86
N ILE A 72 42.22 5.48 20.86
CA ILE A 72 41.11 5.87 21.72
C ILE A 72 40.94 7.39 21.64
N HIS A 73 40.03 7.85 20.79
CA HIS A 73 39.73 9.28 20.70
C HIS A 73 38.21 9.56 20.82
N PRO A 74 37.80 10.50 21.70
CA PRO A 74 36.39 10.90 21.83
C PRO A 74 35.68 11.34 20.54
N TRP A 75 36.37 11.93 19.54
CA TRP A 75 35.72 12.36 18.29
C TRP A 75 35.33 11.17 17.40
N ILE A 76 36.09 10.07 17.44
CA ILE A 76 35.78 8.84 16.68
C ILE A 76 34.47 8.24 17.18
N ASN A 77 34.27 8.17 18.50
CA ASN A 77 32.99 7.72 19.08
C ASN A 77 31.82 8.61 18.65
N LYS A 78 32.00 9.94 18.61
CA LYS A 78 30.95 10.88 18.15
C LYS A 78 30.69 10.74 16.65
N ALA A 79 31.73 10.52 15.84
CA ALA A 79 31.60 10.33 14.40
C ALA A 79 30.84 9.03 14.09
N LEU A 80 31.17 7.95 14.80
CA LEU A 80 30.48 6.66 14.72
C LEU A 80 29.00 6.77 15.13
N GLU A 81 28.70 7.49 16.20
CA GLU A 81 27.31 7.72 16.63
C GLU A 81 26.51 8.48 15.56
N LYS A 82 27.09 9.51 14.95
CA LYS A 82 26.47 10.23 13.83
C LYS A 82 26.27 9.34 12.61
N ALA A 83 27.22 8.44 12.34
CA ALA A 83 27.13 7.47 11.26
C ALA A 83 25.93 6.53 11.47
N GLN A 84 25.82 5.90 12.64
CA GLN A 84 24.69 5.05 13.01
C GLN A 84 23.36 5.81 12.89
N GLN A 85 23.27 7.05 13.39
CA GLN A 85 22.08 7.89 13.25
C GLN A 85 21.69 8.13 11.78
N LYS A 86 22.66 8.34 10.89
CA LYS A 86 22.40 8.55 9.46
C LYS A 86 21.93 7.27 8.77
N VAL A 87 22.45 6.09 9.14
CA VAL A 87 21.92 4.81 8.63
C VAL A 87 20.50 4.57 9.12
N GLU A 88 20.24 4.80 10.42
CA GLU A 88 18.91 4.66 10.99
C GLU A 88 17.90 5.62 10.34
N ALA A 89 18.28 6.88 10.09
CA ALA A 89 17.45 7.83 9.36
C ALA A 89 17.15 7.37 7.92
N ARG A 90 18.16 6.88 7.19
CA ARG A 90 17.97 6.34 5.83
C ARG A 90 17.00 5.16 5.84
N ASN A 91 17.17 4.22 6.76
CA ASN A 91 16.30 3.05 6.89
C ASN A 91 14.88 3.46 7.30
N PHE A 92 14.74 4.46 8.17
CA PHE A 92 13.46 5.05 8.53
C PHE A 92 12.77 5.68 7.32
N ASP A 93 13.47 6.44 6.49
CA ASP A 93 12.91 7.06 5.28
C ASP A 93 12.44 6.01 4.26
N ILE A 94 13.23 4.96 4.04
CA ILE A 94 12.83 3.82 3.20
C ILE A 94 11.53 3.21 3.74
N ARG A 95 11.50 2.91 5.05
CA ARG A 95 10.32 2.30 5.68
C ARG A 95 9.10 3.22 5.66
N LYS A 96 9.29 4.53 5.83
CA LYS A 96 8.25 5.54 5.73
C LYS A 96 7.63 5.54 4.33
N ASN A 97 8.45 5.43 3.29
CA ASN A 97 7.94 5.34 1.93
C ASN A 97 7.18 4.05 1.68
N LEU A 98 7.68 2.89 2.14
CA LEU A 98 6.93 1.63 2.09
C LEU A 98 5.58 1.74 2.82
N LEU A 99 5.57 2.33 4.01
CA LEU A 99 4.34 2.53 4.79
C LEU A 99 3.33 3.43 4.06
N LYS A 100 3.77 4.41 3.27
CA LYS A 100 2.85 5.22 2.46
C LYS A 100 2.14 4.39 1.39
N PHE A 101 2.84 3.47 0.73
CA PHE A 101 2.22 2.56 -0.22
C PHE A 101 1.23 1.62 0.48
N ASP A 102 1.63 1.09 1.64
CA ASP A 102 0.75 0.24 2.45
C ASP A 102 -0.50 1.00 2.92
N ASN A 103 -0.38 2.29 3.28
CA ASN A 103 -1.52 3.11 3.68
C ASN A 103 -2.56 3.23 2.55
N VAL A 104 -2.13 3.48 1.31
CA VAL A 104 -3.05 3.53 0.17
C VAL A 104 -3.78 2.21 -0.01
N GLN A 105 -3.05 1.09 0.05
CA GLN A 105 -3.66 -0.24 -0.05
C GLN A 105 -4.60 -0.54 1.12
N ASN A 106 -4.25 -0.08 2.32
CA ASN A 106 -5.06 -0.27 3.52
C ASN A 106 -6.34 0.55 3.47
N ASP A 107 -6.29 1.78 2.97
CA ASP A 107 -7.47 2.64 2.83
C ASP A 107 -8.45 2.04 1.81
N GLN A 108 -7.95 1.58 0.65
CA GLN A 108 -8.76 0.83 -0.32
C GLN A 108 -9.37 -0.43 0.29
N ARG A 109 -8.54 -1.21 1.02
CA ARG A 109 -9.00 -2.41 1.71
C ARG A 109 -10.13 -2.06 2.67
N LYS A 110 -9.97 -1.03 3.49
CA LYS A 110 -10.98 -0.62 4.46
C LYS A 110 -12.33 -0.34 3.79
N VAL A 111 -12.34 0.46 2.72
CA VAL A 111 -13.59 0.77 1.98
C VAL A 111 -14.28 -0.50 1.48
N ILE A 112 -13.53 -1.42 0.86
CA ILE A 112 -14.11 -2.68 0.34
C ILE A 112 -14.61 -3.58 1.46
N PHE A 113 -13.88 -3.68 2.57
CA PHE A 113 -14.29 -4.51 3.70
C PHE A 113 -15.49 -3.91 4.43
N ASP A 114 -15.56 -2.59 4.58
CA ASP A 114 -16.71 -1.90 5.17
C ASP A 114 -17.96 -2.16 4.30
N GLN A 115 -17.88 -1.91 2.98
CA GLN A 115 -18.99 -2.20 2.05
C GLN A 115 -19.40 -3.68 2.09
N ARG A 116 -18.44 -4.61 2.12
CA ARG A 116 -18.72 -6.04 2.21
C ARG A 116 -19.45 -6.40 3.50
N VAL A 117 -19.04 -5.83 4.63
CA VAL A 117 -19.66 -6.10 5.92
C VAL A 117 -21.08 -5.56 5.96
N ASP A 118 -21.34 -4.40 5.35
CA ASP A 118 -22.68 -3.82 5.27
C ASP A 118 -23.60 -4.71 4.42
N LEU A 119 -23.17 -5.11 3.22
CA LEU A 119 -23.90 -6.05 2.37
C LEU A 119 -24.18 -7.42 3.04
N MET A 120 -23.28 -7.89 3.92
CA MET A 120 -23.47 -9.14 4.65
C MET A 120 -24.43 -9.02 5.84
N LYS A 121 -24.71 -7.81 6.32
CA LYS A 121 -25.64 -7.56 7.43
C LYS A 121 -27.06 -7.32 6.95
N ASP A 122 -27.23 -6.86 5.72
CA ASP A 122 -28.54 -6.55 5.17
C ASP A 122 -29.32 -7.84 4.88
N ASP A 123 -30.62 -7.80 5.17
CA ASP A 123 -31.55 -8.92 4.93
C ASP A 123 -31.90 -9.08 3.43
N SER A 124 -31.55 -8.09 2.60
CA SER A 124 -31.83 -8.04 1.17
C SER A 124 -30.88 -7.07 0.48
N VAL A 125 -30.23 -7.49 -0.61
CA VAL A 125 -29.35 -6.64 -1.42
C VAL A 125 -30.02 -6.10 -2.69
N VAL A 126 -31.33 -6.33 -2.84
CA VAL A 126 -32.11 -6.00 -4.04
C VAL A 126 -31.99 -4.53 -4.47
N GLU A 127 -32.06 -3.60 -3.52
CA GLU A 127 -31.93 -2.15 -3.79
C GLU A 127 -30.52 -1.85 -4.33
N THR A 128 -29.47 -2.27 -3.63
CA THR A 128 -28.08 -2.05 -4.07
C THR A 128 -27.79 -2.68 -5.43
N VAL A 129 -28.28 -3.90 -5.70
CA VAL A 129 -28.09 -4.55 -7.00
C VAL A 129 -28.90 -3.86 -8.10
N THR A 130 -30.03 -3.23 -7.76
CA THR A 130 -30.82 -2.42 -8.70
C THR A 130 -30.09 -1.13 -9.04
N ASP A 131 -29.58 -0.41 -8.05
CA ASP A 131 -28.79 0.80 -8.27
C ASP A 131 -27.53 0.50 -9.09
N MET A 132 -26.82 -0.60 -8.79
CA MET A 132 -25.65 -1.03 -9.57
C MET A 132 -26.02 -1.37 -11.03
N ARG A 133 -27.23 -1.90 -11.26
CA ARG A 133 -27.71 -2.24 -12.60
C ARG A 133 -28.07 -1.00 -13.39
N HIS A 134 -28.77 -0.02 -12.79
CA HIS A 134 -29.08 1.26 -13.42
C HIS A 134 -27.80 2.04 -13.73
N ALA A 135 -26.88 2.17 -12.76
CA ALA A 135 -25.58 2.83 -12.98
C ALA A 135 -24.78 2.18 -14.11
N PHE A 136 -24.79 0.85 -14.22
CA PHE A 136 -24.15 0.16 -15.35
C PHE A 136 -24.82 0.48 -16.69
N VAL A 137 -26.16 0.52 -16.74
CA VAL A 137 -26.90 0.87 -17.95
C VAL A 137 -26.59 2.31 -18.37
N GLU A 138 -26.59 3.25 -17.42
CA GLU A 138 -26.22 4.65 -17.63
C GLU A 138 -24.79 4.76 -18.21
N ASP A 139 -23.80 4.11 -17.60
CA ASP A 139 -22.40 4.11 -18.05
C ASP A 139 -22.26 3.57 -19.49
N VAL A 140 -22.97 2.48 -19.81
CA VAL A 140 -22.94 1.86 -21.13
C VAL A 140 -23.61 2.74 -22.17
N VAL A 141 -24.77 3.33 -21.84
CA VAL A 141 -25.46 4.26 -22.74
C VAL A 141 -24.59 5.49 -22.98
N ALA A 142 -24.08 6.15 -21.94
CA ALA A 142 -23.23 7.33 -22.06
C ALA A 142 -21.95 7.07 -22.88
N LYS A 143 -21.39 5.86 -22.79
CA LYS A 143 -20.21 5.45 -23.57
C LYS A 143 -20.49 5.32 -25.07
N HIS A 144 -21.66 4.83 -25.46
CA HIS A 144 -22.03 4.57 -26.86
C HIS A 144 -22.88 5.68 -27.49
N ILE A 145 -23.53 6.49 -26.64
CA ILE A 145 -24.41 7.61 -26.98
C ILE A 145 -24.00 8.78 -26.08
N PRO A 146 -22.96 9.54 -26.46
CA PRO A 146 -22.49 10.66 -25.66
C PRO A 146 -23.53 11.77 -25.58
N GLU A 147 -23.61 12.42 -24.42
CA GLU A 147 -24.45 13.60 -24.23
C GLU A 147 -24.16 14.65 -25.32
N HIS A 148 -25.23 15.17 -25.93
CA HIS A 148 -25.19 16.17 -27.02
C HIS A 148 -24.61 15.69 -28.36
N ALA A 149 -24.35 14.39 -28.54
CA ALA A 149 -23.96 13.85 -29.85
C ALA A 149 -25.16 13.80 -30.82
N TYR A 150 -24.90 14.07 -32.10
CA TYR A 150 -25.91 13.85 -33.14
C TYR A 150 -26.18 12.36 -33.33
N ALA A 151 -27.39 12.00 -33.74
CA ALA A 151 -27.80 10.60 -33.94
C ALA A 151 -26.86 9.81 -34.88
N GLU A 152 -26.20 10.49 -35.83
CA GLU A 152 -25.21 9.91 -36.74
C GLU A 152 -23.92 9.44 -36.05
N GLN A 153 -23.66 9.95 -34.84
CA GLN A 153 -22.48 9.64 -34.04
C GLN A 153 -22.74 8.54 -33.00
N TRP A 154 -23.97 8.06 -32.90
CA TRP A 154 -24.36 7.03 -31.94
C TRP A 154 -23.86 5.65 -32.38
N ASP A 155 -23.17 4.95 -31.49
CA ASP A 155 -22.75 3.58 -31.70
C ASP A 155 -23.81 2.60 -31.20
N THR A 156 -24.93 2.55 -31.92
CA THR A 156 -26.06 1.66 -31.59
C THR A 156 -25.70 0.17 -31.71
N ALA A 157 -24.77 -0.18 -32.60
CA ALA A 157 -24.29 -1.55 -32.76
C ALA A 157 -23.47 -2.00 -31.54
N GLY A 158 -22.54 -1.17 -31.07
CA GLY A 158 -21.75 -1.44 -29.86
C GLY A 158 -22.61 -1.49 -28.60
N LEU A 159 -23.58 -0.58 -28.46
CA LEU A 159 -24.55 -0.59 -27.37
C LEU A 159 -25.31 -1.93 -27.31
N LYS A 160 -25.83 -2.39 -28.45
CA LYS A 160 -26.54 -3.67 -28.55
C LYS A 160 -25.67 -4.86 -28.15
N GLU A 161 -24.43 -4.88 -28.62
CA GLU A 161 -23.48 -5.94 -28.29
C GLU A 161 -23.15 -5.97 -26.79
N GLU A 162 -22.92 -4.80 -26.17
CA GLU A 162 -22.57 -4.71 -24.76
C GLU A 162 -23.74 -5.09 -23.84
N LEU A 163 -24.96 -4.65 -24.14
CA LEU A 163 -26.19 -5.05 -23.43
C LEU A 163 -26.42 -6.56 -23.51
N LYS A 164 -26.21 -7.17 -24.67
CA LYS A 164 -26.33 -8.62 -24.85
C LYS A 164 -25.21 -9.37 -24.14
N ARG A 165 -23.98 -8.86 -24.15
CA ARG A 165 -22.82 -9.52 -23.55
C ARG A 165 -22.89 -9.55 -22.02
N VAL A 166 -23.33 -8.46 -21.39
CA VAL A 166 -23.30 -8.31 -19.93
C VAL A 166 -24.65 -8.62 -19.28
N LEU A 167 -25.74 -8.11 -19.84
CA LEU A 167 -27.09 -8.25 -19.27
C LEU A 167 -27.92 -9.36 -19.95
N ASP A 168 -27.40 -9.95 -21.03
CA ASP A 168 -28.06 -10.98 -21.85
C ASP A 168 -29.37 -10.48 -22.49
N VAL A 169 -29.52 -9.16 -22.65
CA VAL A 169 -30.72 -8.52 -23.22
C VAL A 169 -30.50 -8.19 -24.69
N ASP A 170 -31.36 -8.72 -25.56
CA ASP A 170 -31.37 -8.41 -26.98
C ASP A 170 -32.45 -7.36 -27.25
N LEU A 171 -32.04 -6.10 -27.34
CA LEU A 171 -32.93 -4.97 -27.58
C LEU A 171 -32.73 -4.40 -28.99
N PRO A 172 -33.80 -3.99 -29.68
CA PRO A 172 -33.72 -3.34 -30.98
C PRO A 172 -33.33 -1.85 -30.83
N VAL A 173 -32.21 -1.56 -30.15
CA VAL A 173 -31.71 -0.19 -29.92
C VAL A 173 -31.43 0.55 -31.24
N ASP A 174 -31.13 -0.19 -32.30
CA ASP A 174 -30.92 0.32 -33.66
C ASP A 174 -32.21 0.75 -34.37
N GLU A 175 -33.36 0.24 -33.94
CA GLU A 175 -34.68 0.69 -34.40
C GLU A 175 -35.12 1.91 -33.59
N TRP A 176 -34.96 1.86 -32.26
CA TRP A 176 -35.31 2.98 -31.37
C TRP A 176 -34.52 4.24 -31.72
N ALA A 177 -33.21 4.13 -31.99
CA ALA A 177 -32.40 5.28 -32.38
C ALA A 177 -32.82 5.96 -33.70
N LYS A 178 -33.66 5.31 -34.52
CA LYS A 178 -34.18 5.87 -35.79
C LYS A 178 -35.56 6.51 -35.62
N GLU A 179 -36.22 6.34 -34.47
CA GLU A 179 -37.51 6.96 -34.20
C GLU A 179 -37.34 8.49 -34.09
N GLU A 180 -38.12 9.25 -34.86
CA GLU A 180 -38.04 10.72 -34.82
C GLU A 180 -38.39 11.24 -33.43
N GLY A 181 -37.47 12.00 -32.83
CA GLY A 181 -37.69 12.69 -31.55
C GLY A 181 -37.29 11.91 -30.30
N ILE A 182 -36.61 10.76 -30.43
CA ILE A 182 -36.03 10.09 -29.25
C ILE A 182 -34.82 10.87 -28.73
N ALA A 183 -34.96 11.34 -27.50
CA ALA A 183 -33.85 11.86 -26.71
C ALA A 183 -33.02 10.70 -26.13
N ASP A 184 -31.76 10.98 -25.85
CA ASP A 184 -30.86 10.13 -25.08
C ASP A 184 -31.49 9.65 -23.76
N GLU A 185 -32.14 10.55 -23.01
CA GLU A 185 -32.87 10.21 -21.78
C GLU A 185 -34.01 9.20 -22.00
N GLU A 186 -34.74 9.31 -23.11
CA GLU A 186 -35.86 8.40 -23.43
C GLU A 186 -35.33 7.00 -23.77
N LEU A 187 -34.20 6.92 -24.48
CA LEU A 187 -33.57 5.63 -24.79
C LEU A 187 -33.04 4.95 -23.52
N LEU A 188 -32.39 5.72 -22.63
CA LEU A 188 -31.92 5.23 -21.33
C LEU A 188 -33.08 4.63 -20.52
N ASN A 189 -34.16 5.40 -20.34
CA ASN A 189 -35.35 4.96 -19.62
C ASN A 189 -35.96 3.68 -20.23
N ARG A 190 -36.01 3.56 -21.57
CA ARG A 190 -36.51 2.34 -22.23
C ARG A 190 -35.65 1.12 -21.94
N ILE A 191 -34.32 1.27 -21.94
CA ILE A 191 -33.39 0.18 -21.65
C ILE A 191 -33.51 -0.23 -20.18
N GLU A 192 -33.53 0.72 -19.25
CA GLU A 192 -33.70 0.45 -17.81
C GLU A 192 -35.00 -0.32 -17.53
N ASN A 193 -36.12 0.15 -18.09
CA ASN A 193 -37.42 -0.53 -17.93
C ASN A 193 -37.37 -1.99 -18.43
N HIS A 194 -36.78 -2.26 -19.60
CA HIS A 194 -36.66 -3.63 -20.12
C HIS A 194 -35.76 -4.51 -19.22
N VAL A 195 -34.69 -3.93 -18.71
CA VAL A 195 -33.76 -4.63 -17.81
C VAL A 195 -34.43 -4.96 -16.48
N ASP A 196 -35.24 -4.05 -15.94
CA ASP A 196 -36.02 -4.25 -14.72
C ASP A 196 -37.15 -5.26 -14.89
N GLU A 197 -37.88 -5.20 -16.01
CA GLU A 197 -38.90 -6.19 -16.36
C GLU A 197 -38.30 -7.60 -16.44
N ARG A 198 -37.13 -7.73 -17.05
CA ARG A 198 -36.41 -9.02 -17.12
C ARG A 198 -36.03 -9.53 -15.73
N MET A 199 -35.54 -8.65 -14.85
CA MET A 199 -35.21 -9.02 -13.47
C MET A 199 -36.47 -9.39 -12.68
N ALA A 200 -37.56 -8.64 -12.82
CA ALA A 200 -38.85 -8.95 -12.20
C ALA A 200 -39.40 -10.31 -12.67
N ALA A 201 -39.28 -10.63 -13.96
CA ALA A 201 -39.65 -11.94 -14.50
C ALA A 201 -38.84 -13.09 -13.88
N LYS A 202 -37.53 -12.89 -13.67
CA LYS A 202 -36.69 -13.86 -12.94
C LYS A 202 -37.13 -13.99 -11.48
N VAL A 203 -37.40 -12.88 -10.79
CA VAL A 203 -37.88 -12.92 -9.40
C VAL A 203 -39.21 -13.67 -9.29
N ALA A 204 -40.13 -13.46 -10.24
CA ALA A 204 -41.41 -14.18 -10.29
C ALA A 204 -41.23 -15.69 -10.54
N GLN A 205 -40.26 -16.09 -11.36
CA GLN A 205 -39.99 -17.49 -11.66
C GLN A 205 -39.32 -18.24 -10.50
N TRP A 206 -38.37 -17.61 -9.80
CA TRP A 206 -37.52 -18.28 -8.80
C TRP A 206 -37.96 -18.00 -7.35
N GLY A 207 -38.78 -16.97 -7.13
CA GLY A 207 -39.27 -16.55 -5.82
C GLY A 207 -38.37 -15.49 -5.16
N PRO A 208 -38.96 -14.53 -4.43
CA PRO A 208 -38.21 -13.40 -3.87
C PRO A 208 -37.20 -13.81 -2.80
N ASP A 209 -37.49 -14.83 -1.99
CA ASP A 209 -36.58 -15.25 -0.91
C ASP A 209 -35.28 -15.90 -1.41
N VAL A 210 -35.30 -16.46 -2.63
CA VAL A 210 -34.11 -17.04 -3.28
C VAL A 210 -33.28 -15.95 -3.98
N MET A 211 -33.92 -14.84 -4.35
CA MET A 211 -33.34 -13.75 -5.15
C MET A 211 -32.97 -12.50 -4.35
N ARG A 212 -33.25 -12.48 -3.03
CA ARG A 212 -32.95 -11.36 -2.12
C ARG A 212 -31.47 -11.20 -1.81
#